data_AF-A0A952BA85-F1
#
_entry.id   AF-A0A952BA85-F1
#
_cell.length_a   1.000
_cell.length_b   1.000
_cell.length_c   1.000
_cell.angle_alpha   90.00
_cell.angle_beta   90.00
_cell.angle_gamma   90.00
#
_symmetry.space_group_name_H-M   'P 1'
#
loop_
_entity.id
_entity.type
_entity.pdbx_description
1 polymer ?
#
loop_
_entity_poly.entity_id
_entity_poly.type
_entity_poly.pdbx_seq_one_letter_code
_entity_poly.pdbx_strand_id
1 'polypeptide(L)' 'MQPRKPPQDPIPFGFLLVPNYSMIAFSCAIEPLRMANRLSNKHLYQWVTI' A
#
# COMPACT_ATOMS: atom_id res chain seq x y z
N MET A 1 -10.20 17.28 12.52
CA MET A 1 -9.83 15.86 12.48
C MET A 1 -8.41 15.75 12.99
N GLN A 2 -8.15 15.06 14.10
CA GLN A 2 -6.79 14.91 14.63
C GLN A 2 -5.99 13.94 13.73
N PRO A 3 -4.75 14.24 13.34
CA PRO A 3 -3.95 13.33 12.54
C PRO A 3 -3.69 12.05 13.34
N ARG A 4 -4.10 10.89 12.80
CA ARG A 4 -3.84 9.59 13.42
C ARG A 4 -2.33 9.42 13.57
N LYS A 5 -1.86 9.11 14.78
CA LYS A 5 -0.44 8.82 15.02
C LYS A 5 0.00 7.71 14.03
N PRO A 6 1.15 7.87 13.35
CA PRO A 6 1.62 6.86 12.41
C PRO A 6 1.79 5.52 13.13
N PRO A 7 1.54 4.38 12.46
CA PRO A 7 1.80 3.06 12.99
C PRO A 7 3.24 2.94 13.50
N GLN A 8 3.45 2.14 14.55
CA GLN A 8 4.81 1.81 15.01
C GLN A 8 5.51 0.87 14.02
N ASP A 9 4.75 -0.03 13.39
CA ASP A 9 5.19 -0.96 12.35
C ASP A 9 4.42 -0.75 11.03
N PRO A 10 5.03 -1.01 9.86
CA PRO A 10 4.34 -0.92 8.58
C PRO A 10 3.14 -1.87 8.50
N ILE A 11 1.97 -1.35 8.09
CA ILE A 11 0.77 -2.16 7.93
C ILE A 11 0.92 -3.07 6.69
N PRO A 12 0.81 -4.41 6.82
CA PRO A 12 0.95 -5.33 5.70
C PRO A 12 -0.32 -5.45 4.85
N PHE A 13 -0.13 -5.53 3.53
CA PHE A 13 -1.17 -5.80 2.52
C PHE A 13 -0.78 -7.01 1.65
N GLY A 14 -1.73 -7.90 1.39
CA GLY A 14 -1.58 -9.01 0.44
C GLY A 14 -2.43 -8.78 -0.80
N PHE A 15 -1.82 -8.88 -1.99
CA PHE A 15 -2.50 -8.78 -3.28
C PHE A 15 -2.53 -10.15 -3.95
N LEU A 16 -3.66 -10.85 -3.90
CA LEU A 16 -3.87 -12.10 -4.61
C LEU A 16 -4.09 -11.81 -6.11
N LEU A 17 -3.16 -12.24 -6.96
CA LEU A 17 -3.26 -12.04 -8.41
C LEU A 17 -3.76 -13.32 -9.09
N VAL A 18 -4.96 -13.25 -9.66
CA VAL A 18 -5.51 -14.34 -10.48
C VAL A 18 -4.99 -14.29 -11.91
N PRO A 19 -5.01 -15.41 -12.66
CA PRO A 19 -4.64 -15.41 -14.07
C PRO A 19 -5.41 -14.35 -14.87
N ASN A 20 -4.68 -13.59 -15.70
CA ASN A 20 -5.21 -12.48 -16.51
C ASN A 20 -5.82 -11.32 -15.70
N TYR A 21 -5.44 -11.15 -14.43
CA TYR A 21 -5.82 -9.96 -13.67
C TYR A 21 -5.26 -8.68 -14.31
N SER A 22 -6.03 -7.59 -14.19
CA SER A 22 -5.65 -6.30 -14.77
C SER A 22 -4.45 -5.69 -14.06
N MET A 23 -3.33 -5.53 -14.79
CA MET A 23 -2.13 -4.85 -14.30
C MET A 23 -2.40 -3.37 -13.95
N ILE A 24 -3.35 -2.74 -14.65
CA ILE A 24 -3.77 -1.35 -14.36
C ILE A 24 -4.48 -1.31 -13.00
N ALA A 25 -5.41 -2.22 -12.74
CA ALA A 25 -6.11 -2.29 -11.46
C ALA A 25 -5.15 -2.56 -10.30
N PHE A 26 -4.19 -3.47 -10.49
CA PHE A 26 -3.13 -3.73 -9.50
C PHE A 26 -2.29 -2.47 -9.21
N SER A 27 -1.85 -1.78 -10.26
CA SER A 27 -1.06 -0.55 -10.12
C SER A 27 -1.83 0.54 -9.39
N CYS A 28 -3.10 0.75 -9.74
CA CYS A 28 -3.97 1.73 -9.06
C CYS A 28 -4.14 1.45 -7.57
N ALA A 29 -4.08 0.18 -7.13
CA ALA A 29 -4.19 -0.17 -5.72
C ALA A 29 -2.88 0.05 -4.94
N ILE A 30 -1.72 -0.15 -5.56
CA ILE A 30 -0.40 0.06 -4.92
C ILE A 30 -0.02 1.54 -4.86
N GLU A 31 -0.36 2.31 -5.88
CA GLU A 31 0.09 3.70 -6.02
C GLU A 31 -0.25 4.59 -4.79
N PRO A 32 -1.46 4.52 -4.20
CA PRO A 32 -1.77 5.26 -2.98
C PRO A 32 -0.91 4.85 -1.77
N LEU A 33 -0.60 3.57 -1.60
CA LEU A 33 0.24 3.07 -0.50
C LEU A 33 1.66 3.61 -0.64
N ARG A 34 2.21 3.54 -1.87
CA ARG A 34 3.52 4.08 -2.22
C ARG A 34 3.57 5.59 -2.03
N MET A 35 2.53 6.30 -2.46
CA MET A 35 2.42 7.75 -2.31
C MET A 35 2.35 8.14 -0.82
N ALA A 36 1.57 7.43 -0.01
CA ALA A 36 1.48 7.70 1.42
C ALA A 36 2.84 7.49 2.12
N ASN A 37 3.57 6.42 1.77
CA ASN A 37 4.93 6.22 2.27
C ASN A 37 5.86 7.36 1.86
N ARG A 38 5.79 7.80 0.59
CA ARG A 38 6.62 8.89 0.06
C ARG A 38 6.31 10.25 0.71
N LEU A 39 5.04 10.63 0.76
CA LEU A 39 4.60 11.93 1.30
C LEU A 39 4.84 12.04 2.80
N SER A 40 4.73 10.92 3.53
CA SER A 40 4.99 10.91 4.97
C SER A 40 6.47 10.75 5.32
N ASN A 41 7.32 10.41 4.35
CA ASN A 41 8.72 10.01 4.53
C ASN A 41 8.87 8.90 5.60
N LYS A 42 7.89 7.99 5.67
CA LYS A 42 7.79 6.91 6.65
C LYS A 42 7.35 5.63 5.96
N HIS A 43 7.75 4.49 6.54
CA HIS A 43 7.33 3.18 6.07
C HIS A 43 5.96 2.82 6.69
N LEU A 44 4.88 3.47 6.25
CA LEU A 44 3.54 3.27 6.82
C LEU A 44 2.89 1.97 6.36
N TYR A 45 3.17 1.56 5.12
CA TYR A 45 2.55 0.42 4.45
C TYR A 45 3.61 -0.46 3.79
N GLN A 46 3.38 -1.76 3.80
CA GLN A 46 4.16 -2.77 3.08
C GLN A 46 3.22 -3.70 2.33
N TRP A 47 3.66 -4.28 1.22
CA TRP A 47 2.82 -5.18 0.43
C TRP A 47 3.58 -6.35 -0.19
N VAL A 48 2.85 -7.44 -0.42
CA VAL A 48 3.32 -8.64 -1.13
C VAL A 48 2.26 -9.11 -2.11
N THR A 49 2.69 -9.68 -3.24
CA THR A 49 1.81 -10.37 -4.18
C THR A 49 1.73 -11.86 -3.83
N ILE A 50 0.52 -12.40 -3.82
CA ILE A 50 0.19 -13.81 -3.52
C ILE A 50 -0.40 -14.46 -4.77
#